data_AF-A0A2T7UWL2-F1
#
_entry.id   AF-A0A2T7UWL2-F1
#
_cell.length_a   1.000
_cell.length_b   1.000
_cell.length_c   1.000
_cell.angle_alpha   90.00
_cell.angle_beta   90.00
_cell.angle_gamma   90.00
#
_symmetry.space_group_name_H-M   'P 1'
#
loop_
_entity.id
_entity.type
_entity.pdbx_description
1 polymer ?
#
loop_
_entity_poly.entity_id
_entity_poly.type
_entity_poly.pdbx_seq_one_letter_code
_entity_poly.pdbx_strand_id
1 'polypeptide(L)'
;MTKRLFKFEGAHRTLWEIASMVGVARSTLFDRVTRQGLDIHEATTRPITPPHLKFKPKPPKVFEFRGQMMTLKEIAAVVDRHPNTVRRRIVNGHVLDGQELVDPYMEPHPLCRMIFYQGENLSVADWAKRTGIDRFTIYSRFYMGWDPIRAITTPIKATYQARTIRVRNRRTITRMVILTRNRRAIRRMVGAAYSSAVS
;
A
#
# COMPACT_ATOMS: atom_id res chain seq x y z
N MET A 1 17.87 18.80 28.69
CA MET A 1 16.76 19.64 28.18
C MET A 1 15.96 20.14 29.37
N THR A 2 16.00 21.44 29.65
CA THR A 2 15.23 22.08 30.72
C THR A 2 13.74 21.96 30.43
N LYS A 3 12.97 21.47 31.41
CA LYS A 3 11.51 21.38 31.29
C LYS A 3 10.93 22.78 31.48
N ARG A 4 10.38 23.37 30.42
CA ARG A 4 9.68 24.66 30.48
C ARG A 4 8.36 24.47 31.24
N LEU A 5 8.18 25.24 32.31
CA LEU A 5 7.01 25.23 33.17
C LEU A 5 6.07 26.38 32.78
N PHE A 6 4.77 26.12 32.89
CA PHE A 6 3.71 27.05 32.53
C PHE A 6 2.70 27.13 33.67
N LYS A 7 2.19 28.34 33.92
CA LYS A 7 1.16 28.55 34.95
C LYS A 7 -0.19 28.07 34.41
N PHE A 8 -0.81 27.11 35.07
CA PHE A 8 -2.12 26.56 34.72
C PHE A 8 -2.85 26.18 36.00
N GLU A 9 -4.09 26.67 36.17
CA GLU A 9 -4.91 26.47 37.39
C GLU A 9 -4.17 26.80 38.70
N GLY A 10 -3.41 27.89 38.70
CA GLY A 10 -2.68 28.36 39.89
C GLY A 10 -1.37 27.61 40.20
N ALA A 11 -1.03 26.55 39.48
CA ALA A 11 0.22 25.81 39.65
C ALA A 11 1.15 25.91 38.43
N HIS A 12 2.47 25.77 38.65
CA HIS A 12 3.44 25.65 37.56
C HIS A 12 3.57 24.19 37.14
N ARG A 13 3.13 23.89 35.92
CA ARG A 13 3.13 22.52 35.37
C ARG A 13 3.77 22.47 34.00
N THR A 14 4.18 21.29 33.59
CA THR A 14 4.69 21.06 32.24
C THR A 14 3.53 20.96 31.25
N LEU A 15 3.78 21.27 29.97
CA LEU A 15 2.79 21.03 28.91
C LEU A 15 2.34 19.56 28.84
N TRP A 16 3.18 18.62 29.29
CA TRP A 16 2.84 17.20 29.33
C TRP A 16 1.75 16.91 30.37
N GLU A 17 1.90 17.44 31.59
CA GLU A 17 0.90 17.30 32.66
C GLU A 17 -0.40 18.00 32.28
N ILE A 18 -0.31 19.21 31.74
CA ILE A 18 -1.48 20.00 31.32
C ILE A 18 -2.24 19.27 30.18
N ALA A 19 -1.53 18.79 29.16
CA ALA A 19 -2.13 18.03 28.07
C ALA A 19 -2.82 16.75 28.55
N SER A 20 -2.21 16.04 29.51
CA SER A 20 -2.78 14.82 30.08
C SER A 20 -4.02 15.10 30.92
N MET A 21 -4.08 16.22 31.66
CA MET A 21 -5.23 16.58 32.49
C MET A 21 -6.45 17.01 31.65
N VAL A 22 -6.23 17.76 30.56
CA VAL A 22 -7.32 18.27 29.71
C VAL A 22 -7.76 17.25 28.64
N GLY A 23 -6.96 16.22 28.38
CA GLY A 23 -7.25 15.21 27.35
C GLY A 23 -6.95 15.68 25.92
N VAL A 24 -6.00 16.61 25.77
CA VAL A 24 -5.55 17.12 24.46
C VAL A 24 -4.20 16.51 24.12
N ALA A 25 -3.97 16.16 22.85
CA ALA A 25 -2.66 15.67 22.42
C ALA A 25 -1.56 16.72 22.70
N ARG A 26 -0.48 16.29 23.38
CA ARG A 26 0.67 17.16 23.71
C ARG A 26 1.19 17.94 22.51
N SER A 27 1.25 17.32 21.33
CA SER A 27 1.69 17.98 20.09
C SER A 27 0.80 19.16 19.70
N THR A 28 -0.52 19.05 19.96
CA THR A 28 -1.47 20.11 19.69
C THR A 28 -1.29 21.27 20.67
N LEU A 29 -1.14 20.98 21.97
CA LEU A 29 -0.87 22.00 22.98
C LEU A 29 0.49 22.68 22.74
N PHE A 30 1.51 21.91 22.36
CA PHE A 30 2.83 22.42 22.02
C PHE A 30 2.79 23.35 20.79
N ASP A 31 2.13 22.95 19.70
CA ASP A 31 1.99 23.79 18.51
C ASP A 31 1.26 25.10 18.80
N ARG A 32 0.18 25.04 19.59
CA ARG A 32 -0.59 26.21 20.00
C ARG A 32 0.28 27.21 20.79
N VAL A 33 1.04 26.74 21.77
CA VAL A 33 1.86 27.61 22.63
C VAL A 33 3.15 28.08 21.93
N THR A 34 3.81 27.22 21.15
CA THR A 34 5.13 27.54 20.59
C THR A 34 5.09 28.12 19.18
N ARG A 35 4.24 27.59 18.28
CA ARG A 35 4.16 28.03 16.88
C ARG A 35 3.11 29.12 16.67
N GLN A 36 2.01 29.06 17.42
CA GLN A 36 0.91 30.03 17.32
C GLN A 36 0.97 31.11 18.42
N GLY A 37 1.82 30.95 19.44
CA GLY A 37 2.01 31.94 20.50
C GLY A 37 0.82 32.10 21.45
N LEU A 38 -0.07 31.10 21.53
CA LEU A 38 -1.27 31.16 22.35
C LEU A 38 -0.95 31.03 23.84
N ASP A 39 -1.74 31.72 24.66
CA ASP A 39 -1.73 31.48 26.10
C ASP A 39 -2.18 30.05 26.43
N ILE A 40 -1.71 29.51 27.55
CA ILE A 40 -1.96 28.14 27.95
C ILE A 40 -3.45 27.89 28.17
N HIS A 41 -4.17 28.82 28.78
CA HIS A 41 -5.61 28.68 29.00
C HIS A 41 -6.34 28.63 27.65
N GLU A 42 -6.06 29.59 26.76
CA GLU A 42 -6.65 29.63 25.42
C GLU A 42 -6.29 28.39 24.57
N ALA A 43 -5.06 27.89 24.72
CA ALA A 43 -4.58 26.69 24.03
C ALA A 43 -5.32 25.42 24.48
N THR A 44 -5.86 25.37 25.69
CA THR A 44 -6.65 24.24 26.20
C THR A 44 -8.11 24.28 25.74
N THR A 45 -8.72 25.48 25.70
CA THR A 45 -10.15 25.63 25.40
C THR A 45 -10.47 25.52 23.90
N ARG A 46 -9.52 25.80 23.01
CA ARG A 46 -9.76 25.75 21.55
C ARG A 46 -10.15 24.32 21.08
N PRO A 47 -11.27 24.15 20.34
CA PRO A 47 -11.68 22.86 19.83
C PRO A 47 -10.61 22.27 18.91
N ILE A 48 -10.40 20.96 19.00
CA ILE A 48 -9.45 20.25 18.14
C ILE A 48 -10.11 20.09 16.77
N THR A 49 -9.68 20.86 15.77
CA THR A 49 -10.05 20.58 14.39
C THR A 49 -9.36 19.28 13.95
N PRO A 50 -10.09 18.22 13.55
CA PRO A 50 -9.50 17.02 13.00
C PRO A 50 -8.57 17.35 11.82
N PRO A 51 -7.41 16.67 11.67
CA PRO A 51 -6.46 16.98 10.60
C PRO A 51 -7.09 16.98 9.20
N HIS A 52 -8.04 16.09 8.94
CA HIS A 52 -8.75 16.01 7.65
C HIS A 52 -9.68 17.20 7.34
N LEU A 53 -10.06 17.98 8.36
CA LEU A 53 -10.84 19.22 8.21
C LEU A 53 -9.95 20.47 8.16
N LYS A 54 -8.69 20.40 8.62
CA LYS A 54 -7.71 21.50 8.50
C LYS A 54 -7.25 21.70 7.05
N PHE A 55 -7.16 20.62 6.28
CA PHE A 55 -6.77 20.67 4.88
C PHE A 55 -8.02 20.73 4.01
N LYS A 56 -8.27 21.90 3.41
CA LYS A 56 -9.24 21.98 2.30
C LYS A 56 -8.82 20.94 1.25
N PRO A 57 -9.75 20.10 0.74
CA PRO A 57 -9.41 19.14 -0.29
C PRO A 57 -8.81 19.90 -1.48
N LYS A 58 -7.60 19.51 -1.89
CA LYS A 58 -6.98 20.09 -3.09
C LYS A 58 -7.91 19.80 -4.28
N PRO A 59 -8.16 20.77 -5.18
CA PRO A 59 -8.95 20.50 -6.37
C PRO A 59 -8.36 19.30 -7.13
N PRO A 60 -9.21 18.41 -7.68
CA PRO A 60 -8.75 17.26 -8.44
C PRO A 60 -7.92 17.72 -9.63
N LYS A 61 -6.80 17.04 -9.88
CA LYS A 61 -5.94 17.34 -11.02
C LYS A 61 -6.64 16.93 -12.31
N VAL A 62 -6.82 17.89 -13.21
CA VAL A 62 -7.33 17.68 -14.57
C VAL A 62 -6.19 17.38 -15.53
N PHE A 63 -6.51 16.64 -16.57
CA PHE A 63 -5.58 16.23 -17.62
C PHE A 63 -6.26 16.37 -18.97
N GLU A 64 -5.47 16.62 -20.00
CA GLU A 64 -5.95 16.64 -21.38
C GLU A 64 -6.23 15.20 -21.84
N PHE A 65 -7.45 14.97 -22.30
CA PHE A 65 -7.91 13.71 -22.86
C PHE A 65 -8.92 14.01 -23.97
N ARG A 66 -8.63 13.60 -25.21
CA ARG A 66 -9.45 13.86 -26.41
C ARG A 66 -9.78 15.34 -26.64
N GLY A 67 -8.83 16.23 -26.38
CA GLY A 67 -9.01 17.68 -26.50
C GLY A 67 -9.91 18.29 -25.41
N GLN A 68 -10.28 17.52 -24.38
CA GLN A 68 -11.05 17.99 -23.23
C GLN A 68 -10.20 17.89 -21.95
N MET A 69 -10.43 18.82 -21.02
CA MET A 69 -9.80 18.80 -19.69
C MET A 69 -10.67 18.01 -18.74
N MET A 70 -10.36 16.74 -18.55
CA MET A 70 -11.12 15.82 -17.69
C MET A 70 -10.32 15.42 -16.46
N THR A 71 -11.01 15.01 -15.40
CA THR A 71 -10.34 14.41 -14.24
C THR A 71 -9.94 12.96 -14.52
N LEU A 72 -8.93 12.46 -13.81
CA LEU A 72 -8.51 11.05 -13.91
C LEU A 72 -9.68 10.06 -13.71
N LYS A 73 -10.65 10.41 -12.85
CA LYS A 73 -11.82 9.57 -12.57
C LYS A 73 -12.79 9.54 -13.75
N GLU A 74 -13.03 10.68 -14.37
CA GLU A 74 -13.88 10.77 -15.56
C GLU A 74 -13.24 10.00 -16.73
N ILE A 75 -11.94 10.18 -16.94
CA ILE A 75 -11.22 9.44 -17.99
C ILE A 75 -11.27 7.93 -17.73
N ALA A 76 -11.07 7.51 -16.48
CA ALA A 76 -11.18 6.11 -16.08
C ALA A 76 -12.57 5.51 -16.36
N ALA A 77 -13.64 6.30 -16.16
CA ALA A 77 -15.01 5.90 -16.46
C ALA A 77 -15.26 5.79 -17.97
N VAL A 78 -14.77 6.75 -18.77
CA VAL A 78 -14.91 6.73 -20.24
C VAL A 78 -14.20 5.53 -20.88
N VAL A 79 -13.06 5.14 -20.32
CA VAL A 79 -12.20 4.06 -20.84
C VAL A 79 -12.56 2.69 -20.26
N ASP A 80 -13.47 2.63 -19.27
CA ASP A 80 -13.80 1.42 -18.49
C ASP A 80 -12.55 0.74 -17.90
N ARG A 81 -11.70 1.54 -17.25
CA ARG A 81 -10.46 1.07 -16.61
C ARG A 81 -10.29 1.66 -15.23
N HIS A 82 -9.56 0.94 -14.38
CA HIS A 82 -9.26 1.42 -13.05
C HIS A 82 -8.40 2.72 -13.13
N PRO A 83 -8.67 3.75 -12.30
CA PRO A 83 -7.95 5.03 -12.34
C PRO A 83 -6.42 4.90 -12.24
N ASN A 84 -5.92 3.89 -11.52
CA ASN A 84 -4.48 3.65 -11.40
C ASN A 84 -3.84 3.19 -12.72
N THR A 85 -4.57 2.48 -13.58
CA THR A 85 -4.11 2.07 -14.90
C THR A 85 -3.93 3.29 -15.80
N VAL A 86 -4.91 4.21 -15.77
CA VAL A 86 -4.85 5.50 -16.46
C VAL A 86 -3.68 6.34 -15.93
N ARG A 87 -3.53 6.43 -14.61
CA ARG A 87 -2.45 7.20 -13.95
C ARG A 87 -1.05 6.79 -14.39
N ARG A 88 -0.82 5.50 -14.60
CA ARG A 88 0.48 4.96 -15.03
C ARG A 88 0.85 5.33 -16.48
N ARG A 89 -0.10 5.83 -17.26
CA ARG A 89 0.02 6.12 -18.69
C ARG A 89 -0.08 7.62 -19.00
N ILE A 90 0.04 8.45 -17.98
CA ILE A 90 0.12 9.91 -18.12
C ILE A 90 1.57 10.27 -18.41
N VAL A 91 1.81 10.84 -19.59
CA VAL A 91 3.13 11.34 -20.00
C VAL A 91 2.99 12.85 -20.22
N ASN A 92 3.87 13.64 -19.58
CA ASN A 92 3.91 15.09 -19.71
C ASN A 92 2.57 15.83 -19.47
N GLY A 93 1.66 15.24 -18.68
CA GLY A 93 0.35 15.84 -18.38
C GLY A 93 -0.76 15.50 -19.39
N HIS A 94 -0.43 14.76 -20.44
CA HIS A 94 -1.37 14.22 -21.42
C HIS A 94 -1.72 12.77 -21.09
N VAL A 95 -3.00 12.39 -21.20
CA VAL A 95 -3.45 11.00 -21.04
C VAL A 95 -3.57 10.37 -22.43
N LEU A 96 -2.77 9.34 -22.70
CA LEU A 96 -2.79 8.60 -23.96
C LEU A 96 -4.18 7.97 -24.22
N ASP A 97 -4.67 7.98 -25.46
CA ASP A 97 -6.01 7.50 -25.85
C ASP A 97 -6.00 6.10 -26.46
N GLY A 98 -7.09 5.36 -26.25
CA GLY A 98 -7.52 4.24 -27.09
C GLY A 98 -6.46 3.19 -27.41
N GLN A 99 -6.16 2.99 -28.70
CA GLN A 99 -5.28 1.93 -29.21
C GLN A 99 -3.84 1.98 -28.63
N GLU A 100 -3.44 3.07 -27.96
CA GLU A 100 -2.17 3.22 -27.25
C GLU A 100 -2.26 2.86 -25.75
N LEU A 101 -3.47 2.58 -25.24
CA LEU A 101 -3.73 1.99 -23.93
C LEU A 101 -3.68 0.45 -23.94
N VAL A 102 -3.22 -0.15 -25.04
CA VAL A 102 -2.64 -1.49 -25.00
C VAL A 102 -1.60 -1.43 -23.89
N ASP A 103 -1.77 -2.29 -22.88
CA ASP A 103 -0.75 -2.37 -21.86
C ASP A 103 0.57 -2.69 -22.58
N PRO A 104 1.65 -1.91 -22.47
CA PRO A 104 2.94 -2.41 -22.94
C PRO A 104 3.33 -3.72 -22.21
N TYR A 105 2.64 -4.04 -21.11
CA TYR A 105 2.66 -5.36 -20.45
C TYR A 105 1.64 -6.38 -21.00
N MET A 106 0.98 -6.09 -22.12
CA MET A 106 0.11 -6.99 -22.91
C MET A 106 0.85 -7.64 -24.08
N GLU A 107 2.14 -7.36 -24.27
CA GLU A 107 3.02 -8.45 -24.71
C GLU A 107 2.90 -9.55 -23.65
N PRO A 108 2.72 -10.84 -24.01
CA PRO A 108 2.49 -11.89 -23.02
C PRO A 108 3.57 -11.74 -21.95
N HIS A 109 3.15 -11.35 -20.73
CA HIS A 109 4.08 -11.11 -19.64
C HIS A 109 5.05 -12.29 -19.67
N PRO A 110 6.37 -12.10 -19.64
CA PRO A 110 7.30 -13.21 -19.80
C PRO A 110 7.11 -14.34 -18.79
N LEU A 111 6.28 -14.17 -17.76
CA LEU A 111 5.78 -15.22 -16.86
C LEU A 111 4.63 -16.07 -17.45
N CYS A 112 3.82 -15.46 -18.31
CA CYS A 112 2.83 -16.09 -19.20
C CYS A 112 3.48 -16.65 -20.48
N ARG A 113 4.78 -16.46 -20.70
CA ARG A 113 5.50 -17.09 -21.82
C ARG A 113 5.38 -18.60 -21.69
N MET A 114 4.85 -19.22 -22.74
CA MET A 114 4.74 -20.67 -22.85
C MET A 114 6.08 -21.23 -23.35
N ILE A 115 6.55 -22.29 -22.70
CA ILE A 115 7.80 -22.95 -23.03
C ILE A 115 7.49 -24.42 -23.29
N PHE A 116 7.80 -24.87 -24.50
CA PHE A 116 7.74 -26.26 -24.89
C PHE A 116 9.04 -26.98 -24.51
N TYR A 117 8.95 -27.96 -23.62
CA TYR A 117 10.09 -28.78 -23.22
C TYR A 117 9.60 -30.15 -22.75
N GLN A 118 10.28 -31.22 -23.19
CA GLN A 118 9.93 -32.62 -22.88
C GLN A 118 8.48 -33.01 -23.22
N GLY A 119 7.94 -32.53 -24.33
CA GLY A 119 6.58 -32.84 -24.77
C GLY A 119 5.48 -32.06 -24.04
N GLU A 120 5.85 -31.18 -23.11
CA GLU A 120 4.89 -30.35 -22.37
C GLU A 120 5.03 -28.88 -22.76
N ASN A 121 3.89 -28.20 -22.96
CA ASN A 121 3.82 -26.77 -23.21
C ASN A 121 3.27 -26.06 -21.97
N LEU A 122 4.16 -25.58 -21.10
CA LEU A 122 3.78 -24.99 -19.81
C LEU A 122 4.22 -23.52 -19.70
N SER A 123 3.52 -22.78 -18.84
CA SER A 123 3.89 -21.41 -18.48
C SER A 123 5.17 -21.39 -17.62
N VAL A 124 5.88 -20.25 -17.59
CA VAL A 124 7.03 -20.06 -16.67
C VAL A 124 6.63 -20.28 -15.21
N ALA A 125 5.40 -19.92 -14.82
CA ALA A 125 4.92 -20.12 -13.47
C ALA A 125 4.79 -21.62 -13.11
N ASP A 126 4.45 -22.46 -14.08
CA ASP A 126 4.32 -23.90 -13.87
C ASP A 126 5.67 -24.60 -13.97
N TRP A 127 6.53 -24.19 -14.89
CA TRP A 127 7.93 -24.62 -14.91
C TRP A 127 8.65 -24.28 -13.60
N ALA A 128 8.41 -23.09 -13.02
CA ALA A 128 8.96 -22.71 -11.71
C ALA A 128 8.52 -23.65 -10.58
N LYS A 129 7.27 -24.15 -10.61
CA LYS A 129 6.79 -25.13 -9.63
C LYS A 129 7.45 -26.49 -9.85
N ARG A 130 7.58 -26.91 -11.12
CA ARG A 130 8.11 -28.23 -11.49
C ARG A 130 9.61 -28.36 -11.25
N THR A 131 10.39 -27.33 -11.59
CA THR A 131 11.86 -27.34 -11.43
C THR A 131 12.33 -26.81 -10.08
N GLY A 132 11.43 -26.19 -9.31
CA GLY A 132 11.76 -25.56 -8.02
C GLY A 132 12.59 -24.28 -8.15
N ILE A 133 12.81 -23.78 -9.37
CA ILE A 133 13.48 -22.51 -9.63
C ILE A 133 12.46 -21.38 -9.48
N ASP A 134 12.82 -20.32 -8.76
CA ASP A 134 11.90 -19.21 -8.57
C ASP A 134 11.55 -18.53 -9.91
N ARG A 135 10.27 -18.23 -10.09
CA ARG A 135 9.75 -17.62 -11.33
C ARG A 135 10.46 -16.31 -11.70
N PHE A 136 10.88 -15.52 -10.71
CA PHE A 136 11.61 -14.27 -10.97
C PHE A 136 13.05 -14.54 -11.42
N THR A 137 13.63 -15.67 -11.01
CA THR A 137 14.92 -16.11 -11.52
C THR A 137 14.84 -16.54 -12.97
N ILE A 138 13.82 -17.33 -13.34
CA ILE A 138 13.58 -17.69 -14.75
C ILE A 138 13.35 -16.43 -15.59
N TYR A 139 12.55 -15.48 -15.08
CA TYR A 139 12.34 -14.17 -15.71
C TYR A 139 13.64 -13.37 -15.89
N SER A 140 14.48 -13.28 -14.84
CA SER A 140 15.75 -12.56 -14.92
C SER A 140 16.68 -13.17 -15.98
N ARG A 141 16.67 -14.50 -16.12
CA ARG A 141 17.44 -15.20 -17.17
C ARG A 141 16.93 -14.82 -18.56
N PHE A 142 15.62 -14.73 -18.75
CA PHE A 142 15.04 -14.23 -20.01
C PHE A 142 15.42 -12.81 -20.32
N TYR A 143 15.37 -11.91 -19.34
CA TYR A 143 15.78 -10.52 -19.51
C TYR A 143 17.26 -10.40 -19.88
N MET A 144 18.10 -11.34 -19.41
CA MET A 144 19.51 -11.46 -19.77
C MET A 144 19.75 -12.20 -21.11
N GLY A 145 18.69 -12.47 -21.88
CA GLY A 145 18.80 -13.12 -23.19
C GLY A 145 19.11 -14.61 -23.15
N TRP A 146 18.85 -15.30 -22.03
CA TRP A 146 19.09 -16.75 -21.96
C TRP A 146 18.08 -17.51 -22.82
N ASP A 147 18.57 -18.61 -23.40
CA ASP A 147 17.72 -19.62 -24.06
C ASP A 147 16.62 -20.13 -23.09
N PRO A 148 15.36 -20.28 -23.54
CA PRO A 148 14.26 -20.73 -22.69
C PRO A 148 14.45 -22.07 -22.01
N ILE A 149 15.01 -23.04 -22.70
CA ILE A 149 15.23 -24.38 -22.14
C ILE A 149 16.34 -24.28 -21.10
N ARG A 150 17.43 -23.58 -21.42
CA ARG A 150 18.53 -23.31 -20.46
C ARG A 150 18.04 -22.56 -19.23
N ALA A 151 17.13 -21.60 -19.40
CA ALA A 151 16.60 -20.78 -18.32
C ALA A 151 15.79 -21.60 -17.29
N ILE A 152 15.08 -22.64 -17.72
CA ILE A 152 14.29 -23.51 -16.84
C ILE A 152 15.05 -24.74 -16.32
N THR A 153 16.11 -25.17 -17.01
CA THR A 153 16.88 -26.37 -16.64
C THR A 153 18.10 -26.08 -15.77
N THR A 154 18.69 -24.89 -15.88
CA THR A 154 19.91 -24.56 -15.12
C THR A 154 19.60 -24.38 -13.63
N PRO A 155 20.16 -25.19 -12.71
CA PRO A 155 19.92 -25.02 -11.28
C PRO A 155 20.52 -23.71 -10.76
N ILE A 156 19.89 -23.13 -9.74
CA ILE A 156 20.48 -22.03 -8.97
C ILE A 156 21.39 -22.62 -7.87
N LYS A 157 22.42 -21.87 -7.45
CA LYS A 157 23.31 -22.30 -6.36
C LYS A 157 22.51 -22.78 -5.15
N ALA A 158 22.87 -23.92 -4.57
CA ALA A 158 22.10 -24.58 -3.50
C ALA A 158 21.81 -23.68 -2.29
N THR A 159 22.75 -22.80 -1.94
CA THR A 159 22.58 -21.79 -0.88
C THR A 159 21.44 -20.80 -1.18
N TYR A 160 21.28 -20.42 -2.44
CA TYR A 160 20.19 -19.57 -2.93
C TYR A 160 18.86 -20.33 -2.98
N GLN A 161 18.84 -21.60 -3.39
CA GLN A 161 17.62 -22.43 -3.39
C GLN A 161 17.01 -22.54 -1.99
N ALA A 162 17.82 -22.96 -1.02
CA ALA A 162 17.36 -23.14 0.36
C ALA A 162 16.83 -21.84 0.98
N ARG A 163 17.51 -20.70 0.74
CA ARG A 163 17.06 -19.38 1.20
C ARG A 163 15.70 -19.00 0.61
N THR A 164 15.51 -19.23 -0.68
CA THR A 164 14.30 -18.80 -1.41
C THR A 164 13.08 -19.62 -0.98
N ILE A 165 13.25 -20.94 -0.84
CA ILE A 165 12.22 -21.85 -0.30
C ILE A 165 11.84 -21.43 1.13
N ARG A 166 12.82 -21.17 2.00
CA ARG A 166 12.58 -20.78 3.40
C ARG A 166 11.81 -19.46 3.52
N VAL A 167 12.15 -18.45 2.73
CA VAL A 167 11.45 -17.15 2.70
C VAL A 167 10.01 -17.30 2.19
N ARG A 168 9.81 -18.11 1.14
CA ARG A 168 8.48 -18.41 0.60
C ARG A 168 7.61 -19.12 1.62
N ASN A 169 8.12 -20.19 2.25
CA ASN A 169 7.41 -20.94 3.29
C ASN A 169 7.05 -20.04 4.47
N ARG A 170 7.97 -19.18 4.92
CA ARG A 170 7.70 -18.18 5.97
C ARG A 170 6.54 -17.26 5.60
N ARG A 171 6.52 -16.70 4.38
CA ARG A 171 5.42 -15.81 3.92
C ARG A 171 4.09 -16.53 3.88
N THR A 172 4.05 -17.76 3.38
CA THR A 172 2.82 -18.56 3.32
C THR A 172 2.30 -18.85 4.72
N ILE A 173 3.19 -19.30 5.63
CA ILE A 173 2.85 -19.57 7.03
C ILE A 173 2.34 -18.30 7.72
N THR A 174 3.03 -17.16 7.59
CA THR A 174 2.58 -15.89 8.15
C THR A 174 1.20 -15.49 7.64
N ARG A 175 0.93 -15.67 6.34
CA ARG A 175 -0.37 -15.37 5.74
C ARG A 175 -1.47 -16.30 6.27
N MET A 176 -1.18 -17.59 6.42
CA MET A 176 -2.10 -18.56 7.03
C MET A 176 -2.39 -18.22 8.50
N VAL A 177 -1.39 -17.79 9.27
CA VAL A 177 -1.55 -17.34 10.68
C VAL A 177 -2.41 -16.09 10.77
N ILE A 178 -2.23 -15.13 9.85
CA ILE A 178 -3.07 -13.92 9.79
C ILE A 178 -4.52 -14.30 9.46
N LEU A 179 -4.75 -15.14 8.44
CA LEU A 179 -6.09 -15.55 8.02
C LEU A 179 -6.82 -16.35 9.12
N THR A 180 -6.12 -17.22 9.83
CA THR A 180 -6.69 -17.98 10.96
C THR A 180 -6.98 -17.09 12.17
N ARG A 181 -6.12 -16.11 12.49
CA ARG A 181 -6.42 -15.08 13.51
C ARG A 181 -7.65 -14.26 13.14
N ASN A 182 -7.75 -13.80 11.89
CA ASN A 182 -8.92 -13.06 11.40
C ASN A 182 -10.19 -13.91 11.50
N ARG A 183 -10.13 -15.20 11.14
CA ARG A 183 -11.28 -16.12 11.25
C ARG A 183 -11.74 -16.31 12.70
N ARG A 184 -10.82 -16.38 13.67
CA ARG A 184 -11.16 -16.43 15.11
C ARG A 184 -11.77 -15.11 15.59
N ALA A 185 -11.24 -13.98 15.16
CA ALA A 185 -11.78 -12.66 15.50
C ALA A 185 -13.22 -12.49 14.96
N ILE A 186 -13.46 -12.87 13.71
CA ILE A 186 -14.81 -12.83 13.10
C ILE A 186 -15.79 -13.72 13.87
N ARG A 187 -15.42 -14.95 14.24
CA ARG A 187 -16.29 -15.82 15.05
C ARG A 187 -16.65 -15.21 16.41
N ARG A 188 -15.70 -14.54 17.08
CA ARG A 188 -15.97 -13.85 18.35
C ARG A 188 -16.92 -12.67 18.17
N MET A 189 -16.72 -11.87 17.11
CA MET A 189 -17.60 -10.73 16.81
C MET A 189 -19.03 -11.19 16.50
N VAL A 190 -19.19 -12.27 15.72
CA VAL A 190 -20.50 -12.86 15.41
C VAL A 190 -21.15 -13.43 16.68
N GLY A 191 -20.43 -14.20 17.50
CA GLY A 191 -20.97 -14.72 18.76
C GLY A 191 -21.39 -13.63 19.76
N ALA A 192 -20.64 -12.53 19.83
CA ALA A 192 -20.99 -11.37 20.64
C ALA A 192 -22.26 -10.67 20.13
N ALA A 193 -22.39 -10.48 18.81
CA ALA A 193 -23.58 -9.87 18.19
C ALA A 193 -24.85 -10.72 18.36
N TYR A 194 -24.74 -12.04 18.31
CA TYR A 194 -25.85 -12.95 18.59
C TYR A 194 -26.21 -12.97 20.09
N SER A 195 -25.24 -12.84 20.99
CA SER A 195 -25.51 -12.79 22.44
C SER A 195 -26.20 -11.48 22.85
N SER A 196 -25.89 -10.35 22.19
CA SER A 196 -26.54 -9.06 22.43
C SER A 196 -27.96 -8.95 21.83
N ALA A 197 -28.36 -9.89 20.96
CA ALA A 197 -29.69 -9.90 20.34
C ALA A 197 -30.69 -10.83 21.05
N VAL A 198 -30.22 -11.62 22.03
CA VAL A 198 -31.01 -12.60 22.79
C VAL A 198 -31.15 -12.21 24.27
N SER A 199 -30.61 -11.05 24.66
CA SER A 199 -30.87 -10.38 25.95
C SER A 199 -31.75 -9.16 25.73
#